data_AF-A0A960D7N2-F1
#
_entry.id   AF-A0A960D7N2-F1
#
_cell.length_a   1.000
_cell.length_b   1.000
_cell.length_c   1.000
_cell.angle_alpha   90.00
_cell.angle_beta   90.00
_cell.angle_gamma   90.00
#
_symmetry.space_group_name_H-M   'P 1'
#
loop_
_entity.id
_entity.type
_entity.pdbx_description
1 polymer ?
#
loop_
_entity_poly.entity_id
_entity_poly.type
_entity_poly.pdbx_seq_one_letter_code
_entity_poly.pdbx_strand_id
1 'polypeptide(L)' 'MSQQVPGGVVHSLPADLRAALIGNATALAAWRDITPLARNEFICWVEDA' A
#
# COMPACT_ATOMS: atom_id res chain seq x y z
N MET A 1 -10.77 15.92 -1.87
CA MET A 1 -9.71 15.62 -0.87
C MET A 1 -8.97 14.38 -1.33
N SER A 2 -7.65 14.42 -1.44
CA SER A 2 -6.84 13.24 -1.80
C SER A 2 -6.90 12.23 -0.68
N GLN A 3 -7.43 11.03 -0.95
CA GLN A 3 -7.46 9.95 0.03
C GLN A 3 -6.02 9.54 0.35
N GLN A 4 -5.61 9.69 1.62
CA GLN A 4 -4.31 9.22 2.08
C GLN A 4 -4.34 7.68 2.19
N VAL A 5 -3.34 7.05 1.59
CA VAL A 5 -3.11 5.60 1.64
C VAL A 5 -1.76 5.42 2.33
N PRO A 6 -1.71 4.73 3.48
CA PRO A 6 -0.47 4.55 4.22
C PRO A 6 0.50 3.66 3.43
N GLY A 7 1.78 4.01 3.41
CA GLY A 7 2.85 3.16 2.88
C GLY A 7 3.45 2.24 3.93
N GLY A 8 4.64 1.71 3.63
CA GLY A 8 5.52 1.04 4.59
C GLY A 8 6.28 2.04 5.47
N VAL A 9 7.12 1.52 6.35
CA VAL A 9 7.97 2.35 7.24
C VAL A 9 9.28 2.73 6.56
N VAL A 10 9.88 1.79 5.83
CA VAL A 10 11.10 1.98 5.04
C VAL A 10 10.76 2.30 3.59
N HIS A 11 9.80 1.55 3.01
CA HIS A 11 9.39 1.74 1.62
C HIS A 11 8.19 2.67 1.49
N SER A 12 8.32 3.67 0.61
CA SER A 12 7.22 4.54 0.23
C SER A 12 6.23 3.80 -0.66
N LEU A 13 4.95 4.16 -0.63
CA LEU A 13 3.94 3.52 -1.46
C LEU A 13 4.14 3.91 -2.95
N PRO A 14 4.36 2.95 -3.86
CA PRO A 14 4.44 3.22 -5.29
C PRO A 14 3.15 3.81 -5.85
N ALA A 15 3.26 4.65 -6.90
CA ALA A 15 2.12 5.40 -7.42
C ALA A 15 1.05 4.52 -8.09
N ASP A 16 1.47 3.44 -8.75
CA ASP A 16 0.64 2.43 -9.38
C ASP A 16 -0.10 1.56 -8.34
N LEU A 17 0.60 1.09 -7.31
CA LEU A 17 0.00 0.36 -6.19
C LEU A 17 -1.02 1.25 -5.46
N ARG A 18 -0.70 2.53 -5.26
CA ARG A 18 -1.64 3.51 -4.71
C ARG A 18 -2.90 3.63 -5.57
N ALA A 19 -2.74 3.74 -6.89
CA ALA A 19 -3.88 3.85 -7.80
C ALA A 19 -4.75 2.59 -7.79
N ALA A 20 -4.13 1.40 -7.78
CA ALA A 20 -4.82 0.12 -7.69
C ALA A 20 -5.62 -0.02 -6.39
N LEU A 21 -5.02 0.38 -5.25
CA LEU A 21 -5.70 0.38 -3.96
C LEU A 21 -6.89 1.36 -3.94
N ILE A 22 -6.72 2.58 -4.45
CA ILE A 22 -7.82 3.56 -4.51
C ILE A 22 -8.97 3.06 -5.41
N GLY A 23 -8.66 2.32 -6.47
CA GLY A 23 -9.66 1.73 -7.37
C GLY A 23 -10.42 0.53 -6.80
N ASN A 24 -9.97 -0.06 -5.69
CA ASN A 24 -10.57 -1.25 -5.11
C ASN A 24 -10.79 -1.09 -3.59
N ALA A 25 -12.04 -0.81 -3.20
CA ALA A 25 -12.41 -0.55 -1.82
C ALA A 25 -12.08 -1.72 -0.86
N THR A 26 -12.25 -2.96 -1.30
CA THR A 26 -11.96 -4.15 -0.50
C THR A 26 -10.46 -4.28 -0.26
N ALA A 27 -9.64 -4.11 -1.30
CA ALA A 27 -8.19 -4.15 -1.19
C ALA A 27 -7.66 -2.99 -0.32
N LEU A 28 -8.23 -1.79 -0.46
CA LEU A 28 -7.87 -0.63 0.37
C LEU A 28 -8.20 -0.85 1.85
N ALA A 29 -9.34 -1.47 2.14
CA ALA A 29 -9.70 -1.82 3.51
C ALA A 29 -8.70 -2.82 4.11
N ALA A 30 -8.39 -3.90 3.38
CA ALA A 30 -7.38 -4.87 3.79
C ALA A 30 -5.99 -4.23 3.99
N TRP A 31 -5.58 -3.34 3.08
CA TRP A 31 -4.30 -2.63 3.14
C TRP A 31 -4.17 -1.73 4.40
N ARG A 32 -5.28 -1.14 4.84
CA ARG A 32 -5.32 -0.32 6.05
C ARG A 32 -5.28 -1.16 7.32
N ASP A 33 -5.80 -2.39 7.28
CA ASP A 33 -5.91 -3.29 8.41
C ASP A 33 -4.59 -4.00 8.75
N ILE A 34 -3.72 -4.18 7.76
CA ILE A 34 -2.41 -4.79 7.99
C ILE A 34 -1.42 -3.88 8.72
N THR A 35 -0.44 -4.49 9.37
CA THR A 35 0.59 -3.78 10.13
C THR A 35 1.50 -2.94 9.21
N PRO A 36 2.15 -1.89 9.74
CA PRO A 36 3.16 -1.15 8.97
C PRO A 36 4.29 -2.05 8.43
N LEU A 37 4.68 -3.10 9.17
CA LEU A 37 5.66 -4.09 8.72
C LEU A 37 5.14 -4.88 7.52
N ALA A 38 3.91 -5.39 7.57
CA ALA A 38 3.33 -6.13 6.45
C ALA A 38 3.23 -5.27 5.17
N ARG A 39 2.90 -3.98 5.30
CA ARG A 39 2.96 -3.04 4.15
C ARG A 39 4.39 -2.89 3.62
N ASN A 40 5.37 -2.80 4.51
CA ASN A 40 6.78 -2.69 4.14
C ASN A 40 7.24 -3.89 3.31
N GLU A 41 6.97 -5.10 3.79
CA GLU A 41 7.36 -6.34 3.12
C GLU A 41 6.63 -6.52 1.78
N PHE A 42 5.33 -6.17 1.72
CA PHE A 42 4.58 -6.24 0.47
C PHE A 42 5.13 -5.28 -0.59
N ILE A 43 5.46 -4.04 -0.19
CA ILE A 43 6.05 -3.07 -1.13
C ILE A 43 7.41 -3.56 -1.62
N CYS A 44 8.29 -4.04 -0.72
CA CYS A 44 9.59 -4.61 -1.08
C CYS A 44 9.45 -5.74 -2.11
N TRP A 45 8.52 -6.68 -1.88
CA TRP A 45 8.24 -7.76 -2.83
C TRP A 45 7.77 -7.27 -4.21
N VAL A 46 6.95 -6.21 -4.26
CA VAL A 46 6.48 -5.63 -5.53
C VAL A 46 7.58 -4.88 -6.27
N GLU A 47 8.45 -4.16 -5.57
CA GLU A 47 9.54 -3.39 -6.17
C GLU A 47 10.72 -4.27 -6.64
N ASP A 48 10.96 -5.40 -5.99
CA ASP A 48 12.03 -6.35 -6.31
C ASP A 48 11.66 -7.36 -7.42
N ALA A 49 10.39 -7.44 -7.83
CA ALA A 49 9.88 -8.36 -8.86
C ALA A 49 10.10 -7.85 -10.29
#